data_AF-A0A1D3L1T3-F1
#
_entry.id   AF-A0A1D3L1T3-F1
#
_cell.length_a   1.000
_cell.length_b   1.000
_cell.length_c   1.000
_cell.angle_alpha   90.00
_cell.angle_beta   90.00
_cell.angle_gamma   90.00
#
_symmetry.space_group_name_H-M   'P 1'
#
loop_
_entity.id
_entity.type
_entity.pdbx_description
1 polymer ?
#
loop_
_entity_poly.entity_id
_entity_poly.type
_entity_poly.pdbx_seq_one_letter_code
_entity_poly.pdbx_strand_id
1 'polypeptide(L)'
;MDEKGFANILVEELVDKIPVDSRHFLSENGIDPDNLDDANEIWKTFVRYNVDGGGIKSNIVYNHWIKLSESSILLNRRELIKEVSKLKDLKCYENFSTECPVTYKAGSLINSDNCYGNCDDCPFVSLTKELKWHKAHYRIAKILLETSKRLLIEDEDGSKNGNLNDIVSGLFLKYDGHSDQSKLATQELLNLFKGIKGYGTPPKVIVWMFSEMSSPVHNLNHWEMLDYHQFNPVDTHVGRLMERFGFLEKNNINYQKIEKKLNDLYPEEPRKLDFALYRLGAEMEQNICGKEPKCDLCHETFPKIFEGCHYRVKIQ
;
A
#
# COMPACT_ATOMS: atom_id res chain seq x y z
N MET A 1 -8.67 -12.12 -31.06
CA MET A 1 -9.12 -11.49 -29.81
C MET A 1 -8.28 -10.24 -29.64
N ASP A 2 -8.90 -9.10 -29.39
CA ASP A 2 -8.18 -7.84 -29.16
C ASP A 2 -7.72 -7.74 -27.70
N GLU A 3 -6.99 -6.68 -27.36
CA GLU A 3 -6.44 -6.49 -26.01
C GLU A 3 -7.54 -6.40 -24.94
N LYS A 4 -8.68 -5.76 -25.25
CA LYS A 4 -9.81 -5.64 -24.33
C LYS A 4 -10.48 -6.99 -24.08
N GLY A 5 -10.70 -7.78 -25.13
CA GLY A 5 -11.18 -9.14 -25.01
C GLY A 5 -10.26 -10.01 -24.16
N PHE A 6 -8.94 -9.83 -24.29
CA PHE A 6 -7.99 -10.57 -23.45
C PHE A 6 -7.98 -10.10 -22.00
N ALA A 7 -8.06 -8.79 -21.74
CA ALA A 7 -8.21 -8.24 -20.40
C ALA A 7 -9.45 -8.79 -19.69
N ASN A 8 -10.58 -8.91 -20.40
CA ASN A 8 -11.80 -9.50 -19.86
C ASN A 8 -11.61 -10.97 -19.45
N ILE A 9 -10.89 -11.76 -20.25
CA ILE A 9 -10.59 -13.16 -19.90
C ILE A 9 -9.73 -13.23 -18.64
N LEU A 10 -8.72 -12.36 -18.51
CA LEU A 10 -7.87 -12.32 -17.30
C LEU A 10 -8.72 -12.05 -16.06
N VAL A 11 -9.63 -11.07 -16.12
CA VAL A 11 -10.52 -10.73 -15.01
C VAL A 11 -11.50 -11.87 -14.69
N GLU A 12 -12.15 -12.44 -15.70
CA GLU A 12 -13.12 -13.53 -15.53
C GLU A 12 -12.46 -14.74 -14.83
N GLU A 13 -11.32 -15.18 -15.35
CA GLU A 13 -10.65 -16.41 -14.90
C GLU A 13 -9.96 -16.25 -13.55
N LEU A 14 -9.43 -15.06 -13.25
CA LEU A 14 -8.56 -14.84 -12.08
C LEU A 14 -9.19 -14.00 -10.98
N VAL A 15 -10.36 -13.40 -11.19
CA VAL A 15 -11.02 -12.61 -10.15
C VAL A 15 -12.46 -13.07 -9.98
N ASP A 16 -13.25 -13.03 -11.05
CA ASP A 16 -14.69 -13.31 -10.92
C ASP A 16 -14.98 -14.78 -10.58
N LYS A 17 -14.22 -15.74 -11.15
CA LYS A 17 -14.34 -17.17 -10.84
C LYS A 17 -13.66 -17.59 -9.54
N ILE A 18 -12.72 -16.79 -9.06
CA ILE A 18 -11.90 -17.10 -7.89
C ILE A 18 -11.87 -15.86 -6.98
N PRO A 19 -13.00 -15.43 -6.40
CA PRO A 19 -13.00 -14.23 -5.56
C PRO A 19 -12.10 -14.43 -4.35
N VAL A 20 -11.39 -13.37 -3.96
CA VAL A 20 -10.55 -13.35 -2.75
C VAL A 20 -11.26 -12.56 -1.68
N ASP A 21 -11.32 -13.10 -0.46
CA ASP A 21 -11.85 -12.39 0.69
C ASP A 21 -10.69 -11.81 1.51
N SER A 22 -10.44 -10.51 1.38
CA SER A 22 -9.37 -9.85 2.12
C SER A 22 -9.63 -9.80 3.63
N ARG A 23 -10.87 -10.05 4.09
CA ARG A 23 -11.16 -10.22 5.52
C ARG A 23 -10.45 -11.43 6.09
N HIS A 24 -10.29 -12.50 5.30
CA HIS A 24 -9.54 -13.68 5.75
C HIS A 24 -8.07 -13.32 6.00
N PHE A 25 -7.45 -12.60 5.07
CA PHE A 25 -6.08 -12.10 5.23
C PHE A 25 -5.94 -11.21 6.49
N LEU A 26 -6.89 -10.31 6.76
CA LEU A 26 -6.84 -9.47 7.97
C LEU A 26 -7.05 -10.30 9.25
N SER A 27 -8.07 -11.18 9.25
CA SER A 27 -8.41 -12.03 10.39
C SER A 27 -7.27 -12.95 10.80
N GLU A 28 -6.59 -13.58 9.84
CA GLU A 28 -5.39 -14.39 10.10
C GLU A 28 -4.34 -13.57 10.86
N ASN A 29 -4.21 -12.27 10.58
CA ASN A 29 -3.21 -11.40 11.18
C ASN A 29 -3.63 -10.76 12.51
N GLY A 30 -4.71 -11.26 13.14
CA GLY A 30 -5.20 -10.77 14.43
C GLY A 30 -5.81 -9.37 14.36
N ILE A 31 -6.22 -8.95 13.15
CA ILE A 31 -7.01 -7.76 12.92
C ILE A 31 -8.47 -8.21 12.88
N ASP A 32 -9.35 -7.49 13.56
CA ASP A 32 -10.79 -7.73 13.49
C ASP A 32 -11.38 -6.95 12.29
N PRO A 33 -11.63 -7.59 11.14
CA PRO A 33 -12.15 -6.90 9.96
C PRO A 33 -13.58 -6.37 10.16
N ASP A 34 -14.31 -6.88 11.14
CA ASP A 34 -15.68 -6.43 11.45
C ASP A 34 -15.68 -5.21 12.39
N ASN A 35 -14.52 -4.82 12.93
CA ASN A 35 -14.35 -3.69 13.84
C ASN A 35 -13.37 -2.64 13.29
N LEU A 36 -13.32 -2.47 11.96
CA LEU A 36 -12.50 -1.45 11.30
C LEU A 36 -13.01 0.00 11.56
N ASP A 37 -14.10 0.20 12.29
CA ASP A 37 -14.42 1.51 12.85
C ASP A 37 -13.51 1.88 14.03
N ASP A 38 -12.96 0.88 14.73
CA ASP A 38 -12.01 1.09 15.81
C ASP A 38 -10.66 1.56 15.27
N ALA A 39 -10.19 2.66 15.84
CA ALA A 39 -8.97 3.32 15.40
C ALA A 39 -7.70 2.47 15.63
N ASN A 40 -7.75 1.48 16.51
CA ASN A 40 -6.66 0.53 16.70
C ASN A 40 -6.64 -0.54 15.62
N GLU A 41 -7.80 -1.05 15.18
CA GLU A 41 -7.90 -2.05 14.11
C GLU A 41 -7.48 -1.47 12.75
N ILE A 42 -7.90 -0.24 12.45
CA ILE A 42 -7.43 0.49 11.28
C ILE A 42 -5.93 0.76 11.33
N TRP A 43 -5.41 1.09 12.52
CA TRP A 43 -3.97 1.30 12.69
C TRP A 43 -3.16 0.01 12.53
N LYS A 44 -3.63 -1.11 13.12
CA LYS A 44 -3.03 -2.44 12.93
C LYS A 44 -2.98 -2.78 11.44
N THR A 45 -4.05 -2.52 10.72
CA THR A 45 -4.12 -2.74 9.27
C THR A 45 -3.14 -1.86 8.51
N PHE A 46 -3.09 -0.56 8.82
CA PHE A 46 -2.13 0.36 8.21
C PHE A 46 -0.69 -0.10 8.39
N VAL A 47 -0.29 -0.47 9.60
CA VAL A 47 1.07 -0.95 9.88
C VAL A 47 1.35 -2.25 9.12
N ARG A 48 0.38 -3.18 9.07
CA ARG A 48 0.49 -4.46 8.35
C ARG A 48 0.88 -4.25 6.88
N TYR A 49 0.15 -3.42 6.15
CA TYR A 49 0.44 -3.15 4.73
C TYR A 49 1.83 -2.51 4.54
N ASN A 50 2.27 -1.64 5.46
CA ASN A 50 3.59 -1.03 5.42
C ASN A 50 4.74 -2.00 5.68
N VAL A 51 4.54 -2.95 6.58
CA VAL A 51 5.48 -4.05 6.81
C VAL A 51 5.55 -4.96 5.57
N ASP A 52 4.42 -5.35 4.99
CA ASP A 52 4.39 -6.25 3.84
C ASP A 52 4.91 -5.64 2.55
N GLY A 53 4.55 -4.38 2.28
CA GLY A 53 5.11 -3.58 1.19
C GLY A 53 6.62 -3.40 1.31
N GLY A 54 7.18 -3.62 2.50
CA GLY A 54 8.61 -3.68 2.77
C GLY A 54 9.36 -4.86 2.14
N GLY A 55 8.62 -5.86 1.63
CA GLY A 55 9.14 -6.97 0.83
C GLY A 55 9.46 -8.24 1.63
N ILE A 56 8.49 -8.80 2.36
CA ILE A 56 8.67 -10.07 3.08
C ILE A 56 7.59 -11.11 2.71
N LYS A 57 8.02 -12.38 2.63
CA LYS A 57 7.17 -13.56 2.43
C LYS A 57 6.35 -13.85 3.71
N SER A 58 5.05 -14.11 3.52
CA SER A 58 3.99 -13.99 4.54
C SER A 58 4.09 -14.86 5.80
N ASN A 59 4.91 -15.93 5.88
CA ASN A 59 4.97 -16.76 7.10
C ASN A 59 5.95 -16.30 8.20
N ILE A 60 7.03 -15.61 7.83
CA ILE A 60 8.03 -15.13 8.80
C ILE A 60 7.52 -13.88 9.52
N VAL A 61 6.90 -12.97 8.76
CA VAL A 61 6.27 -11.76 9.34
C VAL A 61 5.12 -12.14 10.23
N TYR A 62 4.21 -13.00 9.77
CA TYR A 62 3.06 -13.47 10.52
C TYR A 62 3.43 -13.86 11.96
N ASN A 63 4.38 -14.79 12.10
CA ASN A 63 4.82 -15.31 13.39
C ASN A 63 5.49 -14.28 14.30
N HIS A 64 5.98 -13.15 13.75
CA HIS A 64 6.59 -12.07 14.53
C HIS A 64 5.60 -10.93 14.78
N TRP A 65 4.71 -10.63 13.83
CA TRP A 65 3.66 -9.62 13.90
C TRP A 65 2.65 -9.97 14.99
N ILE A 66 2.12 -11.21 15.00
CA ILE A 66 1.23 -11.69 16.07
C ILE A 66 1.90 -11.73 17.45
N LYS A 67 3.24 -11.61 17.50
CA LYS A 67 4.05 -11.56 18.72
C LYS A 67 4.47 -10.14 19.11
N LEU A 68 4.21 -9.13 18.27
CA LEU A 68 4.35 -7.74 18.71
C LEU A 68 3.31 -7.50 19.78
N SER A 69 3.72 -6.89 20.89
CA SER A 69 2.76 -6.58 21.94
C SER A 69 1.74 -5.59 21.39
N GLU A 70 0.48 -5.74 21.78
CA GLU A 70 -0.55 -4.75 21.43
C GLU A 70 -0.12 -3.35 21.88
N SER A 71 0.56 -3.26 23.03
CA SER A 71 1.22 -2.04 23.49
C SER A 71 2.23 -1.48 22.50
N SER A 72 3.03 -2.28 21.79
CA SER A 72 3.98 -1.82 20.77
C SER A 72 3.28 -1.21 19.55
N ILE A 73 2.19 -1.84 19.09
CA ILE A 73 1.38 -1.32 17.98
C ILE A 73 0.65 -0.03 18.39
N LEU A 74 0.11 0.01 19.62
CA LEU A 74 -0.63 1.15 20.18
C LEU A 74 0.27 2.29 20.73
N LEU A 75 1.50 1.98 21.18
CA LEU A 75 2.54 2.95 21.60
C LEU A 75 2.83 3.92 20.46
N ASN A 76 2.82 3.42 19.23
CA ASN A 76 2.95 4.21 18.01
C ASN A 76 1.79 5.18 17.76
N ARG A 77 0.64 5.04 18.42
CA ARG A 77 -0.46 6.01 18.31
C ARG A 77 -0.40 7.05 19.42
N ARG A 78 -0.24 6.73 20.71
CA ARG A 78 -0.33 7.77 21.77
C ARG A 78 0.98 8.46 22.12
N GLU A 79 2.04 7.71 22.41
CA GLU A 79 3.35 8.29 22.76
C GLU A 79 4.01 8.90 21.54
N LEU A 80 3.87 8.30 20.35
CA LEU A 80 4.35 8.93 19.13
C LEU A 80 3.62 10.25 18.82
N ILE A 81 2.30 10.35 19.01
CA ILE A 81 1.57 11.61 18.82
C ILE A 81 2.01 12.69 19.82
N LYS A 82 2.31 12.28 21.05
CA LYS A 82 2.84 13.14 22.10
C LYS A 82 4.28 13.58 21.79
N GLU A 83 5.16 12.67 21.38
CA GLU A 83 6.53 12.98 20.96
C GLU A 83 6.58 13.76 19.64
N VAL A 84 5.79 13.38 18.63
CA VAL A 84 5.63 14.07 17.33
C VAL A 84 5.16 15.50 17.52
N SER A 85 4.24 15.75 18.45
CA SER A 85 3.84 17.13 18.76
C SER A 85 4.94 17.97 19.39
N LYS A 86 5.95 17.34 20.01
CA LYS A 86 7.18 18.01 20.45
C LYS A 86 8.18 18.19 19.30
N LEU A 87 7.93 17.60 18.12
CA LEU A 87 8.78 17.70 16.93
C LEU A 87 8.46 18.90 16.03
N LYS A 88 7.50 19.77 16.41
CA LYS A 88 7.28 21.08 15.75
C LYS A 88 8.57 21.94 15.72
N ASP A 89 9.55 21.61 16.60
CA ASP A 89 10.85 22.28 16.73
C ASP A 89 12.08 21.37 16.44
N LEU A 90 11.92 20.22 15.79
CA LEU A 90 13.05 19.29 15.55
C LEU A 90 14.12 19.85 14.60
N LYS A 91 15.38 19.73 15.03
CA LYS A 91 16.58 20.01 14.23
C LYS A 91 17.03 18.79 13.41
N CYS A 92 17.58 19.03 12.22
CA CYS A 92 17.96 18.02 11.22
C CYS A 92 19.12 17.12 11.67
N TYR A 93 19.13 15.85 11.24
CA TYR A 93 20.18 14.87 11.57
C TYR A 93 21.24 14.74 10.46
N GLU A 94 22.52 14.79 10.83
CA GLU A 94 23.67 14.96 9.92
C GLU A 94 24.11 13.65 9.19
N ASN A 95 23.84 12.47 9.75
CA ASN A 95 24.32 11.18 9.22
C ASN A 95 23.26 10.31 8.52
N PHE A 96 22.09 10.88 8.20
CA PHE A 96 21.09 10.20 7.38
C PHE A 96 21.39 10.40 5.89
N SER A 97 21.63 9.31 5.15
CA SER A 97 21.85 9.33 3.69
C SER A 97 20.61 9.65 2.85
N THR A 98 19.49 10.03 3.47
CA THR A 98 18.26 10.42 2.77
C THR A 98 17.67 11.69 3.39
N GLU A 99 17.92 12.79 2.70
CA GLU A 99 17.37 14.14 2.83
C GLU A 99 16.07 14.25 3.65
N CYS A 100 16.11 15.07 4.71
CA CYS A 100 14.97 15.63 5.44
C CYS A 100 13.92 16.29 4.49
N PRO A 101 12.61 16.09 4.74
CA PRO A 101 11.62 17.14 4.46
C PRO A 101 10.51 17.14 5.55
N VAL A 102 10.07 18.19 6.25
CA VAL A 102 10.02 19.66 6.12
C VAL A 102 9.69 20.16 7.56
N THR A 103 10.34 21.17 8.14
CA THR A 103 10.01 22.59 7.97
C THR A 103 11.20 23.53 7.96
N TYR A 104 11.03 24.59 7.17
CA TYR A 104 12.00 25.52 6.58
C TYR A 104 12.70 26.53 7.53
N LYS A 105 12.71 26.33 8.85
CA LYS A 105 13.23 27.34 9.80
C LYS A 105 13.74 26.69 11.10
N ALA A 106 15.01 26.30 11.15
CA ALA A 106 15.86 26.43 12.36
C ALA A 106 17.23 25.77 12.09
N GLY A 107 18.28 26.56 12.28
CA GLY A 107 19.67 26.12 12.10
C GLY A 107 20.16 25.10 13.13
N SER A 108 21.32 24.55 12.76
CA SER A 108 22.18 23.53 13.39
C SER A 108 21.74 22.07 13.23
N LEU A 109 22.55 21.31 12.49
CA LEU A 109 22.47 19.85 12.30
C LEU A 109 22.93 19.11 13.58
N ILE A 110 22.34 17.95 13.88
CA ILE A 110 22.71 17.06 15.00
C ILE A 110 23.19 15.71 14.45
N ASN A 111 24.35 15.23 14.87
CA ASN A 111 24.86 13.92 14.48
C ASN A 111 24.06 12.78 15.15
N SER A 112 23.41 11.90 14.37
CA SER A 112 22.62 10.76 14.88
C SER A 112 23.45 9.66 15.53
N ASP A 113 24.77 9.64 15.31
CA ASP A 113 25.69 8.73 16.00
C ASP A 113 25.78 9.07 17.49
N ASN A 114 25.42 10.30 17.89
CA ASN A 114 25.30 10.69 19.30
C ASN A 114 23.95 10.28 19.94
N CYS A 115 22.98 9.80 19.15
CA CYS A 115 21.77 9.16 19.68
C CYS A 115 21.96 7.65 19.95
N TYR A 116 23.07 7.08 19.48
CA TYR A 116 23.45 5.71 19.81
C TYR A 116 24.11 5.69 21.19
N GLY A 117 23.34 5.30 22.21
CA GLY A 117 23.88 4.93 23.51
C GLY A 117 23.42 5.77 24.71
N ASN A 118 22.55 6.77 24.56
CA ASN A 118 22.05 7.52 25.73
C ASN A 118 20.66 8.16 25.62
N CYS A 119 19.71 7.54 24.90
CA CYS A 119 18.32 7.99 24.87
C CYS A 119 17.37 6.79 24.88
N ASP A 120 16.87 6.43 26.06
CA ASP A 120 15.81 5.41 26.20
C ASP A 120 14.44 5.87 25.64
N ASP A 121 14.28 7.16 25.28
CA ASP A 121 13.01 7.79 24.88
C ASP A 121 12.93 8.20 23.39
N CYS A 122 13.59 7.48 22.46
CA CYS A 122 13.44 7.75 21.03
C CYS A 122 12.43 6.78 20.37
N PRO A 123 11.25 7.24 19.91
CA PRO A 123 10.25 6.38 19.26
C PRO A 123 10.79 5.62 18.03
N PHE A 124 11.74 6.22 17.30
CA PHE A 124 12.43 5.54 16.20
C PHE A 124 13.30 4.38 16.68
N VAL A 125 14.01 4.53 17.80
CA VAL A 125 14.87 3.46 18.36
C VAL A 125 14.01 2.31 18.89
N SER A 126 12.91 2.61 19.56
CA SER A 126 11.97 1.58 20.03
C SER A 126 11.35 0.81 18.85
N LEU A 127 10.83 1.53 17.85
CA LEU A 127 10.22 0.91 16.67
C LEU A 127 11.22 0.10 15.83
N THR A 128 12.46 0.56 15.70
CA THR A 128 13.51 -0.20 14.99
C THR A 128 13.95 -1.45 15.74
N LYS A 129 14.05 -1.41 17.08
CA LYS A 129 14.31 -2.60 17.92
C LYS A 129 13.20 -3.63 17.76
N GLU A 130 11.94 -3.20 17.73
CA GLU A 130 10.79 -4.07 17.52
C GLU A 130 10.76 -4.67 16.13
N LEU A 131 11.07 -3.86 15.12
CA LEU A 131 11.10 -4.30 13.73
C LEU A 131 12.40 -5.03 13.36
N LYS A 132 13.37 -5.26 14.25
CA LYS A 132 14.71 -5.79 13.91
C LYS A 132 14.71 -7.09 13.09
N TRP A 133 13.64 -7.88 13.17
CA TRP A 133 13.44 -9.10 12.39
C TRP A 133 13.12 -8.82 10.91
N HIS A 134 12.68 -7.61 10.58
CA HIS A 134 12.36 -7.16 9.24
C HIS A 134 13.63 -6.65 8.51
N LYS A 135 13.91 -7.15 7.30
CA LYS A 135 15.14 -6.79 6.55
C LYS A 135 15.29 -5.27 6.31
N ALA A 136 14.18 -4.56 6.10
CA ALA A 136 14.15 -3.11 5.89
C ALA A 136 13.63 -2.31 7.11
N HIS A 137 13.80 -2.80 8.34
CA HIS A 137 13.22 -2.24 9.57
C HIS A 137 13.45 -0.74 9.78
N TYR A 138 14.65 -0.22 9.50
CA TYR A 138 14.91 1.22 9.58
C TYR A 138 14.05 2.04 8.62
N ARG A 139 13.88 1.56 7.38
CA ARG A 139 13.04 2.22 6.37
C ARG A 139 11.57 2.18 6.77
N ILE A 140 11.09 1.02 7.25
CA ILE A 140 9.69 0.85 7.68
C ILE A 140 9.40 1.69 8.92
N ALA A 141 10.31 1.73 9.89
CA ALA A 141 10.18 2.60 11.06
C ALA A 141 10.06 4.08 10.65
N LYS A 142 10.92 4.56 9.75
CA LYS A 142 10.84 5.93 9.22
C LYS A 142 9.50 6.22 8.54
N ILE A 143 9.05 5.30 7.71
CA ILE A 143 7.76 5.37 7.02
C ILE A 143 6.60 5.49 8.01
N LEU A 144 6.52 4.59 8.99
CA LEU A 144 5.44 4.60 9.98
C LEU A 144 5.44 5.89 10.81
N LEU A 145 6.62 6.38 11.19
CA LEU A 145 6.75 7.65 11.91
C LEU A 145 6.26 8.83 11.06
N GLU A 146 6.79 9.00 9.85
CA GLU A 146 6.42 10.11 8.94
C GLU A 146 4.94 10.10 8.57
N THR A 147 4.37 8.91 8.36
CA THR A 147 2.94 8.79 8.10
C THR A 147 2.12 9.16 9.33
N SER A 148 2.52 8.70 10.52
CA SER A 148 1.85 9.10 11.77
C SER A 148 1.85 10.62 11.94
N LYS A 149 2.94 11.32 11.60
CA LYS A 149 2.97 12.80 11.65
C LYS A 149 1.96 13.47 10.73
N ARG A 150 1.67 12.86 9.59
CA ARG A 150 0.78 13.42 8.57
C ARG A 150 -0.68 13.10 8.84
N LEU A 151 -0.95 11.98 9.52
CA LEU A 151 -2.28 11.59 9.98
C LEU A 151 -2.66 12.26 11.31
N LEU A 152 -1.76 13.06 11.89
CA LEU A 152 -2.08 14.00 12.96
C LEU A 152 -2.88 15.18 12.41
N ILE A 153 -4.20 15.07 12.43
CA ILE A 153 -5.10 16.18 12.15
C ILE A 153 -5.39 16.91 13.48
N GLU A 154 -4.99 18.18 13.57
CA GLU A 154 -5.44 19.10 14.62
C GLU A 154 -6.86 19.58 14.23
N ASP A 155 -7.86 19.44 15.11
CA ASP A 155 -9.08 20.26 15.02
C ASP A 155 -8.85 21.63 15.67
N GLU A 156 -9.83 22.53 15.54
CA GLU A 156 -9.77 23.92 16.03
C GLU A 156 -9.56 24.02 17.56
N ASP A 157 -9.74 22.92 18.30
CA ASP A 157 -9.58 22.80 19.77
C ASP A 157 -8.32 22.04 20.20
N GLY A 158 -7.49 21.56 19.26
CA GLY A 158 -6.25 20.84 19.56
C GLY A 158 -6.47 19.41 20.11
N SER A 159 -7.64 18.82 19.89
CA SER A 159 -7.96 17.46 20.33
C SER A 159 -7.35 16.43 19.35
N LYS A 160 -6.46 15.56 19.85
CA LYS A 160 -5.66 14.62 19.02
C LYS A 160 -6.27 13.22 18.99
N ASN A 161 -7.37 13.02 18.27
CA ASN A 161 -7.98 11.69 18.18
C ASN A 161 -8.01 11.06 16.79
N GLY A 162 -7.64 11.78 15.72
CA GLY A 162 -7.84 11.38 14.33
C GLY A 162 -7.53 9.91 14.04
N ASN A 163 -8.58 9.11 13.95
CA ASN A 163 -8.56 7.83 13.26
C ASN A 163 -8.47 8.12 11.75
N LEU A 164 -7.85 7.24 10.96
CA LEU A 164 -7.86 7.38 9.49
C LEU A 164 -9.29 7.43 8.94
N ASN A 165 -10.27 6.82 9.62
CA ASN A 165 -11.71 6.97 9.31
C ASN A 165 -12.17 8.44 9.39
N ASP A 166 -11.72 9.20 10.38
CA ASP A 166 -12.08 10.62 10.54
C ASP A 166 -11.47 11.46 9.42
N ILE A 167 -10.25 11.11 9.00
CA ILE A 167 -9.56 11.77 7.88
C ILE A 167 -10.32 11.54 6.58
N VAL A 168 -10.64 10.28 6.28
CA VAL A 168 -11.41 9.93 5.09
C VAL A 168 -12.77 10.64 5.13
N SER A 169 -13.52 10.52 6.24
CA SER A 169 -14.82 11.16 6.39
C SER A 169 -14.76 12.68 6.26
N GLY A 170 -13.75 13.33 6.88
CA GLY A 170 -13.54 14.77 6.81
C GLY A 170 -13.25 15.26 5.39
N LEU A 171 -12.48 14.49 4.61
CA LEU A 171 -12.25 14.81 3.19
C LEU A 171 -13.54 14.70 2.37
N PHE A 172 -14.40 13.73 2.63
CA PHE A 172 -15.69 13.63 1.96
C PHE A 172 -16.61 14.80 2.30
N LEU A 173 -16.71 15.14 3.59
CA LEU A 173 -17.51 16.29 4.05
C LEU A 173 -17.05 17.61 3.42
N LYS A 174 -15.74 17.80 3.24
CA LYS A 174 -15.17 18.99 2.58
C LYS A 174 -15.68 19.18 1.15
N TYR A 175 -15.95 18.10 0.44
CA TYR A 175 -16.40 18.12 -0.96
C TYR A 175 -17.90 17.80 -1.09
N ASP A 176 -18.67 17.94 -0.02
CA ASP A 176 -20.11 17.70 -0.06
C ASP A 176 -20.80 18.60 -1.11
N GLY A 177 -21.75 18.02 -1.85
CA GLY A 177 -22.45 18.69 -2.95
C GLY A 177 -21.67 18.86 -4.27
N HIS A 178 -20.39 18.43 -4.35
CA HIS A 178 -19.65 18.41 -5.62
C HIS A 178 -19.97 17.14 -6.43
N SER A 179 -20.17 17.28 -7.75
CA SER A 179 -20.41 16.12 -8.65
C SER A 179 -19.26 15.10 -8.64
N ASP A 180 -18.04 15.57 -8.37
CA ASP A 180 -16.80 14.80 -8.41
C ASP A 180 -16.26 14.52 -6.99
N GLN A 181 -17.12 14.53 -5.96
CA GLN A 181 -16.75 14.40 -4.55
C GLN A 181 -15.78 13.24 -4.28
N SER A 182 -16.15 12.00 -4.66
CA SER A 182 -15.31 10.81 -4.46
C SER A 182 -13.93 10.96 -5.10
N LYS A 183 -13.89 11.54 -6.31
CA LYS A 183 -12.64 11.75 -7.04
C LYS A 183 -11.74 12.75 -6.33
N LEU A 184 -12.28 13.90 -5.92
CA LEU A 184 -11.53 14.96 -5.25
C LEU A 184 -11.05 14.54 -3.87
N ALA A 185 -11.91 13.90 -3.06
CA ALA A 185 -11.57 13.38 -1.74
C ALA A 185 -10.44 12.34 -1.84
N THR A 186 -10.54 11.42 -2.81
CA THR A 186 -9.53 10.38 -3.04
C THR A 186 -8.18 10.97 -3.47
N GLN A 187 -8.20 12.00 -4.34
CA GLN A 187 -6.97 12.70 -4.74
C GLN A 187 -6.30 13.40 -3.57
N GLU A 188 -7.08 14.09 -2.73
CA GLU A 188 -6.54 14.75 -1.54
C GLU A 188 -5.98 13.74 -0.55
N LEU A 189 -6.67 12.62 -0.33
CA LEU A 189 -6.19 11.52 0.51
C LEU A 189 -4.85 10.98 0.03
N LEU A 190 -4.70 10.68 -1.27
CA LEU A 190 -3.43 10.24 -1.85
C LEU A 190 -2.34 11.31 -1.72
N ASN A 191 -2.70 12.59 -1.85
CA ASN A 191 -1.77 13.70 -1.70
C ASN A 191 -1.20 13.84 -0.28
N LEU A 192 -1.93 13.41 0.76
CA LEU A 192 -1.40 13.38 2.13
C LEU A 192 -0.12 12.55 2.24
N PHE A 193 -0.02 11.48 1.46
CA PHE A 193 1.13 10.57 1.46
C PHE A 193 2.16 10.89 0.38
N LYS A 194 1.90 11.89 -0.47
CA LYS A 194 2.83 12.31 -1.52
C LYS A 194 4.09 12.92 -0.90
N GLY A 195 5.24 12.55 -1.46
CA GLY A 195 6.54 13.07 -1.02
C GLY A 195 7.09 12.46 0.28
N ILE A 196 6.46 11.44 0.87
CA ILE A 196 7.12 10.65 1.91
C ILE A 196 8.27 9.86 1.26
N LYS A 197 9.50 10.20 1.61
CA LYS A 197 10.68 9.52 1.05
C LYS A 197 10.71 8.06 1.50
N GLY A 198 10.86 7.17 0.52
CA GLY A 198 10.89 5.72 0.74
C GLY A 198 9.59 4.98 0.40
N TYR A 199 8.48 5.69 0.13
CA TYR A 199 7.21 5.09 -0.28
C TYR A 199 7.08 4.77 -1.78
N GLY A 200 7.99 5.28 -2.62
CA GLY A 200 7.81 5.27 -4.08
C GLY A 200 6.85 6.38 -4.54
N THR A 201 6.58 6.47 -5.84
CA THR A 201 5.60 7.41 -6.39
C THR A 201 4.78 6.72 -7.48
N PRO A 202 3.45 6.55 -7.28
CA PRO A 202 2.72 6.84 -6.04
C PRO A 202 3.17 5.90 -4.89
N PRO A 203 2.74 6.16 -3.66
CA PRO A 203 3.03 5.29 -2.53
C PRO A 203 2.33 3.93 -2.71
N LYS A 204 2.96 2.97 -3.41
CA LYS A 204 2.34 1.67 -3.81
C LYS A 204 1.58 1.00 -2.67
N VAL A 205 2.15 1.04 -1.46
CA VAL A 205 1.58 0.44 -0.25
C VAL A 205 0.28 1.12 0.19
N ILE A 206 0.23 2.45 0.13
CA ILE A 206 -0.96 3.24 0.48
C ILE A 206 -2.05 3.00 -0.55
N VAL A 207 -1.67 3.02 -1.83
CA VAL A 207 -2.56 2.69 -2.93
C VAL A 207 -3.11 1.27 -2.79
N TRP A 208 -2.26 0.31 -2.39
CA TRP A 208 -2.68 -1.06 -2.15
C TRP A 208 -3.65 -1.15 -0.98
N MET A 209 -3.30 -0.61 0.19
CA MET A 209 -4.17 -0.63 1.36
C MET A 209 -5.54 0.00 1.07
N PHE A 210 -5.57 1.21 0.49
CA PHE A 210 -6.85 1.86 0.19
C PHE A 210 -7.64 1.08 -0.87
N SER A 211 -6.97 0.47 -1.85
CA SER A 211 -7.64 -0.41 -2.80
C SER A 211 -8.32 -1.60 -2.12
N GLU A 212 -7.65 -2.25 -1.16
CA GLU A 212 -8.21 -3.39 -0.42
C GLU A 212 -9.42 -2.96 0.45
N MET A 213 -9.39 -1.71 0.94
CA MET A 213 -10.43 -1.13 1.77
C MET A 213 -11.62 -0.56 1.01
N SER A 214 -11.48 -0.25 -0.29
CA SER A 214 -12.51 0.48 -1.06
C SER A 214 -12.95 -0.20 -2.35
N SER A 215 -12.17 -1.16 -2.86
CA SER A 215 -12.51 -1.84 -4.11
C SER A 215 -13.48 -2.99 -3.85
N PRO A 216 -14.52 -3.13 -4.67
CA PRO A 216 -15.46 -4.26 -4.60
C PRO A 216 -14.80 -5.62 -4.90
N VAL A 217 -13.54 -5.63 -5.36
CA VAL A 217 -12.76 -6.85 -5.60
C VAL A 217 -12.48 -7.64 -4.32
N HIS A 218 -12.35 -6.95 -3.17
CA HIS A 218 -11.74 -7.50 -1.95
C HIS A 218 -12.74 -7.84 -0.84
N ASN A 219 -14.04 -7.71 -1.09
CA ASN A 219 -15.16 -7.98 -0.16
C ASN A 219 -15.10 -7.29 1.22
N LEU A 220 -14.08 -6.48 1.50
CA LEU A 220 -13.94 -5.71 2.73
C LEU A 220 -14.75 -4.42 2.68
N ASN A 221 -14.55 -3.62 1.62
CA ASN A 221 -15.36 -2.45 1.25
C ASN A 221 -15.63 -1.43 2.38
N HIS A 222 -14.71 -1.31 3.35
CA HIS A 222 -14.80 -0.40 4.49
C HIS A 222 -14.96 1.08 4.09
N TRP A 223 -14.30 1.50 3.00
CA TRP A 223 -14.40 2.85 2.44
C TRP A 223 -14.93 2.85 1.01
N GLU A 224 -16.13 2.31 0.82
CA GLU A 224 -16.79 2.22 -0.49
C GLU A 224 -16.99 3.57 -1.19
N MET A 225 -16.95 4.67 -0.43
CA MET A 225 -17.11 6.02 -0.95
C MET A 225 -15.89 6.49 -1.77
N LEU A 226 -14.70 5.90 -1.54
CA LEU A 226 -13.47 6.26 -2.25
C LEU A 226 -13.52 5.85 -3.72
N ASP A 227 -12.95 6.67 -4.57
CA ASP A 227 -12.86 6.42 -6.01
C ASP A 227 -11.74 5.41 -6.29
N TYR A 228 -12.07 4.13 -6.20
CA TYR A 228 -11.14 3.02 -6.36
C TYR A 228 -10.44 2.97 -7.73
N HIS A 229 -10.95 3.66 -8.76
CA HIS A 229 -10.31 3.78 -10.07
C HIS A 229 -8.93 4.46 -9.96
N GLN A 230 -8.72 5.26 -8.92
CA GLN A 230 -7.45 5.92 -8.63
C GLN A 230 -6.49 5.06 -7.80
N PHE A 231 -6.88 3.84 -7.44
CA PHE A 231 -6.06 2.93 -6.64
C PHE A 231 -5.53 1.73 -7.43
N ASN A 232 -4.61 1.97 -8.37
CA ASN A 232 -3.89 0.90 -9.07
C ASN A 232 -2.49 0.70 -8.45
N PRO A 233 -2.29 -0.29 -7.55
CA PRO A 233 -1.00 -0.55 -6.93
C PRO A 233 -0.06 -1.25 -7.91
N VAL A 234 0.34 -0.56 -8.98
CA VAL A 234 1.17 -1.10 -10.05
C VAL A 234 2.44 -1.73 -9.49
N ASP A 235 2.45 -3.06 -9.46
CA ASP A 235 3.57 -3.86 -8.98
C ASP A 235 4.52 -4.24 -10.12
N THR A 236 5.73 -4.64 -9.76
CA THR A 236 6.69 -5.30 -10.64
C THR A 236 6.12 -6.56 -11.32
N HIS A 237 5.19 -7.26 -10.67
CA HIS A 237 4.47 -8.38 -11.26
C HIS A 237 3.50 -7.91 -12.36
N VAL A 238 2.69 -6.90 -12.06
CA VAL A 238 1.78 -6.26 -13.02
C VAL A 238 2.57 -5.72 -14.21
N GLY A 239 3.63 -4.94 -13.98
CA GLY A 239 4.47 -4.40 -15.05
C GLY A 239 5.08 -5.48 -15.95
N ARG A 240 5.56 -6.59 -15.37
CA ARG A 240 6.09 -7.72 -16.14
C ARG A 240 5.01 -8.36 -17.03
N LEU A 241 3.79 -8.51 -16.52
CA LEU A 241 2.70 -9.10 -17.29
C LEU A 241 2.12 -8.14 -18.33
N MET A 242 2.09 -6.84 -18.05
CA MET A 242 1.75 -5.82 -19.04
C MET A 242 2.69 -5.87 -20.25
N GLU A 243 3.98 -6.10 -20.02
CA GLU A 243 4.97 -6.33 -21.09
C GLU A 243 4.75 -7.68 -21.78
N ARG A 244 4.67 -8.77 -21.00
CA ARG A 244 4.60 -10.14 -21.52
C ARG A 244 3.36 -10.40 -22.36
N PHE A 245 2.24 -9.79 -21.99
CA PHE A 245 0.97 -9.86 -22.74
C PHE A 245 0.86 -8.80 -23.83
N GLY A 246 1.89 -7.96 -23.99
CA GLY A 246 1.98 -6.94 -25.02
C GLY A 246 0.99 -5.80 -24.91
N PHE A 247 0.36 -5.62 -23.76
CA PHE A 247 -0.44 -4.42 -23.48
C PHE A 247 0.41 -3.15 -23.53
N LEU A 248 1.70 -3.27 -23.19
CA LEU A 248 2.69 -2.21 -23.29
C LEU A 248 4.03 -2.77 -23.79
N GLU A 249 4.75 -1.98 -24.59
CA GLU A 249 6.12 -2.29 -24.95
C GLU A 249 7.07 -2.15 -23.75
N LYS A 250 8.20 -2.89 -23.77
CA LYS A 250 9.23 -2.86 -22.72
C LYS A 250 9.67 -1.45 -22.30
N ASN A 251 9.91 -0.57 -23.28
CA ASN A 251 10.35 0.81 -23.03
C ASN A 251 9.22 1.72 -22.50
N ASN A 252 7.99 1.20 -22.45
CA ASN A 252 6.80 1.88 -21.97
C ASN A 252 6.35 1.38 -20.59
N ILE A 253 7.09 0.44 -19.96
CA ILE A 253 6.79 -0.06 -18.62
C ILE A 253 7.20 0.97 -17.57
N ASN A 254 6.24 1.81 -17.17
CA ASN A 254 6.32 2.65 -15.98
C ASN A 254 4.92 2.85 -15.39
N TYR A 255 4.86 3.31 -14.14
CA TYR A 255 3.62 3.47 -13.40
C TYR A 255 2.52 4.19 -14.19
N GLN A 256 2.79 5.40 -14.68
CA GLN A 256 1.78 6.25 -15.33
C GLN A 256 1.22 5.62 -16.60
N LYS A 257 2.08 4.95 -17.38
CA LYS A 257 1.66 4.26 -18.59
C LYS A 257 0.85 3.00 -18.29
N ILE A 258 1.24 2.25 -17.25
CA ILE A 258 0.50 1.06 -16.81
C ILE A 258 -0.87 1.46 -16.27
N GLU A 259 -0.93 2.43 -15.36
CA GLU A 259 -2.18 2.96 -14.82
C GLU A 259 -3.12 3.41 -15.94
N LYS A 260 -2.63 4.22 -16.89
CA LYS A 260 -3.42 4.64 -18.04
C LYS A 260 -3.92 3.44 -18.85
N LYS A 261 -3.05 2.48 -19.16
CA LYS A 261 -3.41 1.30 -19.96
C LYS A 261 -4.43 0.41 -19.25
N LEU A 262 -4.34 0.24 -17.93
CA LEU A 262 -5.33 -0.50 -17.13
C LEU A 262 -6.71 0.16 -17.24
N ASN A 263 -6.77 1.49 -17.06
CA ASN A 263 -8.01 2.26 -17.22
C ASN A 263 -8.56 2.18 -18.66
N ASP A 264 -7.69 2.20 -19.68
CA ASP A 264 -8.13 2.09 -21.09
C ASP A 264 -8.69 0.69 -21.43
N LEU A 265 -8.09 -0.36 -20.85
CA LEU A 265 -8.45 -1.77 -21.11
C LEU A 265 -9.70 -2.20 -20.34
N TYR A 266 -9.85 -1.75 -19.09
CA TYR A 266 -10.95 -2.16 -18.20
C TYR A 266 -11.48 -0.96 -17.40
N PRO A 267 -12.17 -0.01 -18.07
CA PRO A 267 -12.52 1.29 -17.47
C PRO A 267 -13.55 1.22 -16.34
N GLU A 268 -14.38 0.17 -16.30
CA GLU A 268 -15.42 0.02 -15.27
C GLU A 268 -14.83 -0.33 -13.90
N GLU A 269 -13.71 -1.06 -13.86
CA GLU A 269 -13.05 -1.48 -12.62
C GLU A 269 -11.58 -1.85 -12.90
N PRO A 270 -10.70 -0.87 -13.17
CA PRO A 270 -9.32 -1.13 -13.58
C PRO A 270 -8.53 -1.93 -12.54
N ARG A 271 -8.94 -1.88 -11.27
CA ARG A 271 -8.35 -2.67 -10.20
C ARG A 271 -8.56 -4.16 -10.39
N LYS A 272 -9.68 -4.62 -10.98
CA LYS A 272 -9.87 -6.05 -11.30
C LYS A 272 -8.79 -6.56 -12.23
N LEU A 273 -8.44 -5.78 -13.25
CA LEU A 273 -7.38 -6.16 -14.19
C LEU A 273 -6.00 -6.12 -13.52
N ASP A 274 -5.69 -5.08 -12.74
CA ASP A 274 -4.46 -5.00 -11.95
C ASP A 274 -4.32 -6.22 -11.02
N PHE A 275 -5.41 -6.59 -10.32
CA PHE A 275 -5.42 -7.73 -9.42
C PHE A 275 -5.26 -9.05 -10.15
N ALA A 276 -5.97 -9.27 -11.27
CA ALA A 276 -5.81 -10.45 -12.09
C ALA A 276 -4.34 -10.67 -12.49
N LEU A 277 -3.67 -9.60 -12.95
CA LEU A 277 -2.26 -9.64 -13.31
C LEU A 277 -1.37 -9.94 -12.09
N TYR A 278 -1.64 -9.31 -10.94
CA TYR A 278 -0.93 -9.60 -9.70
C TYR A 278 -1.06 -11.08 -9.30
N ARG A 279 -2.29 -11.62 -9.30
CA ARG A 279 -2.55 -13.00 -8.88
C ARG A 279 -1.82 -14.02 -9.73
N LEU A 280 -1.93 -13.89 -11.05
CA LEU A 280 -1.25 -14.75 -12.00
C LEU A 280 0.28 -14.65 -11.88
N GLY A 281 0.78 -13.46 -11.55
CA GLY A 281 2.21 -13.17 -11.48
C GLY A 281 2.88 -13.42 -10.13
N ALA A 282 2.13 -13.53 -9.03
CA ALA A 282 2.67 -13.47 -7.66
C ALA A 282 1.97 -14.39 -6.64
N GLU A 283 0.64 -14.42 -6.64
CA GLU A 283 -0.15 -14.99 -5.53
C GLU A 283 -0.42 -16.48 -5.68
N MET A 284 -0.72 -16.93 -6.91
CA MET A 284 -1.05 -18.33 -7.16
C MET A 284 0.09 -19.23 -6.68
N GLU A 285 -0.21 -20.26 -5.87
CA GLU A 285 0.76 -21.11 -5.17
C GLU A 285 1.89 -21.64 -6.07
N GLN A 286 1.61 -21.78 -7.36
CA GLN A 286 2.51 -22.32 -8.35
C GLN A 286 3.28 -21.27 -9.16
N ASN A 287 3.05 -19.97 -8.92
CA ASN A 287 3.72 -18.84 -9.56
C ASN A 287 3.66 -18.92 -11.10
N ILE A 288 2.44 -19.14 -11.64
CA ILE A 288 2.19 -19.52 -13.04
C ILE A 288 2.86 -18.57 -14.03
N CYS A 289 2.72 -17.25 -13.81
CA CYS A 289 3.37 -16.24 -14.65
C CYS A 289 4.39 -15.41 -13.85
N GLY A 290 5.18 -16.11 -13.03
CA GLY A 290 6.31 -15.56 -12.28
C GLY A 290 7.44 -15.01 -13.14
N LYS A 291 8.62 -14.84 -12.52
CA LYS A 291 9.85 -14.49 -13.26
C LYS A 291 10.12 -15.51 -14.36
N GLU A 292 10.09 -16.78 -14.00
CA GLU A 292 10.10 -17.92 -14.90
C GLU A 292 8.64 -18.38 -15.11
N PRO A 293 8.05 -18.14 -16.29
CA PRO A 293 6.66 -18.54 -16.55
C PRO A 293 6.56 -20.06 -16.71
N LYS A 294 5.54 -20.65 -16.10
CA LYS A 294 5.18 -22.06 -16.27
C LYS A 294 4.06 -22.16 -17.31
N CYS A 295 4.42 -22.05 -18.58
CA CYS A 295 3.46 -22.00 -19.69
C CYS A 295 2.59 -23.26 -19.79
N ASP A 296 3.15 -24.45 -19.58
CA ASP A 296 2.38 -25.70 -19.63
C ASP A 296 1.32 -25.74 -18.52
N LEU A 297 1.70 -25.31 -17.32
CA LEU A 297 0.77 -25.19 -16.20
C LEU A 297 -0.29 -24.11 -16.45
N CYS A 298 0.06 -23.00 -17.10
CA CYS A 298 -0.92 -21.99 -17.52
C CYS A 298 -1.93 -22.58 -18.52
N HIS A 299 -1.48 -23.42 -19.43
CA HIS A 299 -2.33 -24.09 -20.40
C HIS A 299 -3.30 -25.08 -19.73
N GLU A 300 -2.81 -25.84 -18.76
CA GLU A 300 -3.62 -26.81 -17.99
C GLU A 300 -4.64 -26.12 -17.07
N THR A 301 -4.21 -25.10 -16.32
CA THR A 301 -5.04 -24.45 -15.29
C THR A 301 -5.93 -23.35 -15.85
N PHE A 302 -5.43 -22.58 -16.83
CA PHE A 302 -6.12 -21.40 -17.39
C PHE A 302 -6.07 -21.40 -18.94
N PRO A 303 -6.69 -22.40 -19.61
CA PRO A 303 -6.58 -22.58 -21.05
C PRO A 303 -7.03 -21.33 -21.84
N LYS A 304 -8.09 -20.64 -21.39
CA LYS A 304 -8.54 -19.40 -22.04
C LYS A 304 -7.51 -18.28 -21.99
N ILE A 305 -6.82 -18.12 -20.85
CA ILE A 305 -5.75 -17.12 -20.72
C ILE A 305 -4.59 -17.49 -21.64
N PHE A 306 -4.24 -18.77 -21.68
CA PHE A 306 -3.15 -19.26 -22.51
C PHE A 306 -3.41 -19.11 -24.01
N GLU A 307 -4.62 -19.44 -24.46
CA GLU A 307 -5.07 -19.29 -25.85
C GLU A 307 -5.23 -17.81 -26.25
N GLY A 308 -5.65 -16.95 -25.32
CA GLY A 308 -5.76 -15.50 -25.52
C GLY A 308 -4.42 -14.76 -25.53
N CYS A 309 -3.35 -15.39 -25.03
CA CYS A 309 -2.01 -14.85 -25.03
C CYS A 309 -1.40 -14.89 -26.44
N HIS A 310 -1.67 -13.86 -27.25
CA HIS A 310 -1.19 -13.74 -28.65
C HIS A 310 0.33 -13.72 -28.82
N TYR A 311 1.12 -13.71 -27.74
CA TYR A 311 2.59 -13.64 -27.76
C TYR A 311 3.27 -15.01 -27.63
N ARG A 312 2.71 -16.02 -28.29
CA ARG A 312 3.35 -17.34 -28.45
C ARG A 312 4.56 -17.35 -29.42
N VAL A 313 5.07 -16.20 -29.86
CA VAL A 313 6.07 -16.15 -30.94
C VAL A 313 7.22 -15.19 -30.64
N LYS A 314 8.43 -15.78 -30.64
CA LYS A 314 9.80 -15.22 -30.56
C LYS A 314 10.43 -15.09 -29.17
N ILE A 315 10.64 -16.23 -28.50
CA ILE A 315 11.94 -16.45 -27.85
C ILE A 315 12.74 -17.33 -28.80
N GLN A 316 13.60 -16.69 -29.60
CA GLN A 316 14.83 -17.29 -30.09
C GLN A 316 15.90 -17.03 -29.04
#